data_AF-C6ETP6-F1
#
_entry.id   AF-C6ETP6-F1
#
_cell.length_a   1.000
_cell.length_b   1.000
_cell.length_c   1.000
_cell.angle_alpha   90.00
_cell.angle_beta   90.00
_cell.angle_gamma   90.00
#
_symmetry.space_group_name_H-M   'P 1'
#
loop_
_entity.id
_entity.type
_entity.pdbx_description
1 polymer ?
#
loop_
_entity_poly.entity_id
_entity_poly.type
_entity_poly.pdbx_seq_one_letter_code
_entity_poly.pdbx_strand_id
1 'polypeptide(L)'
;MWQEGFTIMGSPYEHALKLWPNSYTRFCDVIEEYKEEMNKLAQTLMSLMLGSLGVTMEDVKWAGSQGSCPALQLNSYPACPDPDRVMGLAPHT
;
A
#
# COMPACT_ATOMS: atom_id res chain seq x y z
N MET A 1 -13.37 3.39 15.66
CA MET A 1 -13.08 3.89 14.30
C MET A 1 -14.26 3.57 13.41
N TRP A 2 -14.62 4.47 12.51
CA TRP A 2 -15.74 4.32 11.58
C TRP A 2 -15.21 3.96 10.20
N GLN A 3 -14.67 2.75 10.09
CA GLN A 3 -14.10 2.25 8.84
C GLN A 3 -14.13 0.72 8.79
N GLU A 4 -14.12 0.20 7.57
CA GLU A 4 -13.79 -1.18 7.25
C GLU A 4 -12.44 -1.18 6.53
N GLY A 5 -11.57 -2.13 6.88
CA GLY A 5 -10.21 -2.19 6.34
C GLY A 5 -9.91 -3.55 5.77
N PHE A 6 -9.15 -3.59 4.67
CA PHE A 6 -8.59 -4.81 4.11
C PHE A 6 -7.13 -4.59 3.75
N THR A 7 -6.24 -5.36 4.38
CA THR A 7 -4.80 -5.28 4.17
C THR A 7 -4.33 -6.40 3.26
N ILE A 8 -3.65 -6.05 2.17
CA ILE A 8 -2.99 -6.99 1.27
C ILE A 8 -1.49 -6.90 1.51
N MET A 9 -0.93 -7.96 2.11
CA MET A 9 0.51 -8.17 2.22
C MET A 9 0.92 -9.35 1.34
N GLY A 10 2.00 -9.21 0.57
CA GLY A 10 2.40 -10.24 -0.40
C GLY A 10 1.51 -10.30 -1.63
N SER A 11 1.21 -11.50 -2.13
CA SER A 11 0.40 -11.69 -3.34
C SER A 11 -1.09 -11.44 -3.07
N PRO A 12 -1.79 -10.63 -3.88
CA PRO A 12 -3.23 -10.45 -3.75
C PRO A 12 -4.01 -11.75 -3.97
N TYR A 13 -3.45 -12.70 -4.73
CA TYR A 13 -4.06 -13.99 -5.02
C TYR A 13 -4.32 -14.82 -3.75
N GLU A 14 -3.35 -14.88 -2.84
CA GLU A 14 -3.44 -15.67 -1.59
C GLU A 14 -4.58 -15.18 -0.68
N HIS A 15 -4.88 -13.89 -0.72
CA HIS A 15 -5.98 -13.30 0.03
C HIS A 15 -7.30 -13.43 -0.72
N ALA A 16 -7.32 -13.10 -2.01
CA ALA A 16 -8.54 -13.07 -2.80
C ALA A 16 -9.16 -14.46 -2.99
N LEU A 17 -8.35 -15.52 -3.15
CA LEU A 17 -8.83 -16.91 -3.25
C LEU A 17 -9.63 -17.35 -2.01
N LYS A 18 -9.27 -16.84 -0.82
CA LYS A 18 -9.97 -17.16 0.44
C LYS A 18 -11.31 -16.44 0.57
N LEU A 19 -11.48 -15.30 -0.09
CA LEU A 19 -12.66 -14.44 0.03
C LEU A 19 -13.67 -14.65 -1.10
N TRP A 20 -13.19 -14.85 -2.34
CA TRP A 20 -14.02 -14.94 -3.53
C TRP A 20 -13.59 -16.13 -4.37
N PRO A 21 -14.27 -17.30 -4.29
CA PRO A 21 -13.80 -18.49 -5.00
C PRO A 21 -13.92 -18.41 -6.53
N ASN A 22 -14.83 -17.59 -7.08
CA ASN A 22 -15.20 -17.64 -8.50
C ASN A 22 -15.00 -16.33 -9.29
N SER A 23 -14.35 -15.28 -8.76
CA SER A 23 -14.23 -13.98 -9.48
C SER A 23 -13.07 -13.08 -9.00
N TYR A 24 -11.94 -13.66 -8.59
CA TYR A 24 -10.84 -12.90 -8.00
C TYR A 24 -9.80 -12.39 -9.02
N THR A 25 -9.75 -12.95 -10.23
CA THR A 25 -8.66 -12.70 -11.20
C THR A 25 -8.52 -11.22 -11.55
N ARG A 26 -9.61 -10.58 -11.98
CA ARG A 26 -9.60 -9.14 -12.31
C ARG A 26 -9.16 -8.26 -11.13
N PHE A 27 -9.56 -8.62 -9.91
CA PHE A 27 -9.12 -7.89 -8.71
C PHE A 27 -7.60 -8.04 -8.53
N CYS A 28 -7.08 -9.27 -8.62
CA CYS A 28 -5.66 -9.54 -8.49
C CYS A 28 -4.84 -8.79 -9.56
N ASP A 29 -5.25 -8.86 -10.83
CA ASP A 29 -4.54 -8.21 -11.94
C ASP A 29 -4.40 -6.69 -11.70
N VAL A 30 -5.50 -6.03 -11.29
CA VAL A 30 -5.50 -4.60 -10.99
C VAL A 30 -4.62 -4.26 -9.78
N ILE A 31 -4.64 -5.09 -8.73
CA ILE A 31 -3.81 -4.86 -7.55
C ILE A 31 -2.32 -5.08 -7.87
N GLU A 32 -1.97 -6.06 -8.70
CA GLU A 32 -0.59 -6.29 -9.12
C GLU A 32 -0.05 -5.13 -9.96
N GLU A 33 -0.81 -4.67 -10.96
CA GLU A 33 -0.46 -3.50 -11.76
C GLU A 33 -0.27 -2.26 -10.88
N TYR A 34 -1.20 -2.00 -9.96
CA TYR A 34 -1.08 -0.90 -9.00
C TYR A 34 0.18 -1.00 -8.14
N LYS A 35 0.50 -2.18 -7.62
CA LYS A 35 1.70 -2.40 -6.79
C LYS A 35 2.98 -2.17 -7.58
N GLU A 36 3.02 -2.56 -8.85
CA GLU A 36 4.18 -2.32 -9.72
C GLU A 36 4.42 -0.82 -9.93
N GLU A 37 3.38 -0.07 -10.34
CA GLU A 37 3.50 1.36 -10.60
C GLU A 37 3.81 2.17 -9.34
N MET A 38 3.18 1.83 -8.21
CA MET A 38 3.48 2.47 -6.93
C MET A 38 4.91 2.21 -6.45
N ASN A 39 5.45 1.02 -6.70
CA ASN A 39 6.85 0.71 -6.37
C ASN A 39 7.82 1.54 -7.22
N LYS A 40 7.57 1.68 -8.53
CA LYS A 40 8.38 2.56 -9.42
C LYS A 40 8.35 4.02 -8.95
N LEU A 41 7.17 4.51 -8.57
CA LEU A 41 7.01 5.85 -8.03
C LEU A 41 7.77 6.04 -6.71
N ALA A 42 7.61 5.11 -5.77
CA ALA A 42 8.29 5.15 -4.47
C ALA A 42 9.82 5.14 -4.62
N GLN A 43 10.36 4.31 -5.52
CA GLN A 43 11.80 4.28 -5.82
C GLN A 43 12.29 5.62 -6.40
N THR A 44 11.49 6.23 -7.28
CA THR A 44 11.82 7.54 -7.87
C THR A 44 11.84 8.64 -6.81
N LEU A 45 10.80 8.71 -5.96
CA LEU A 45 10.73 9.68 -4.87
C LEU A 45 11.86 9.48 -3.87
N MET A 46 12.15 8.24 -3.48
CA MET A 46 13.26 7.90 -2.59
C MET A 46 14.60 8.36 -3.19
N SER A 47 14.84 8.11 -4.48
CA SER A 47 16.07 8.53 -5.16
C SER A 47 16.22 10.06 -5.17
N LEU A 48 15.13 10.80 -5.38
CA LEU A 48 15.14 12.27 -5.35
C LEU A 48 15.38 12.81 -3.94
N MET A 49 14.71 12.26 -2.92
CA MET A 49 14.90 12.65 -1.52
C MET A 49 16.33 12.39 -1.06
N LEU A 50 16.86 11.20 -1.32
CA LEU A 50 18.23 10.82 -0.96
C LEU A 50 19.26 11.65 -1.72
N GLY A 51 19.04 11.88 -3.02
CA GLY A 51 19.88 12.76 -3.82
C GLY A 51 19.92 14.20 -3.28
N SER A 52 18.79 14.72 -2.79
CA SER A 52 18.74 16.05 -2.15
C SER A 52 19.52 16.15 -0.84
N LEU A 53 19.74 15.01 -0.17
CA LEU A 53 20.57 14.88 1.03
C LEU A 53 22.03 14.56 0.71
N GLY A 54 22.40 14.49 -0.57
CA GLY A 54 23.76 14.14 -1.01
C GLY A 54 24.09 12.65 -0.95
N VAL A 55 23.10 11.79 -0.73
CA VAL A 55 23.27 10.33 -0.71
C VAL A 55 23.31 9.80 -2.14
N THR A 56 24.32 8.99 -2.44
CA THR A 56 24.51 8.43 -3.78
C THR A 56 23.72 7.14 -3.97
N MET A 57 23.48 6.76 -5.22
CA MET A 57 22.78 5.49 -5.52
C MET A 57 23.58 4.25 -5.10
N GLU A 58 24.90 4.40 -4.91
CA GLU A 58 25.78 3.37 -4.36
C GLU A 58 25.52 3.16 -2.87
N ASP A 59 25.30 4.24 -2.11
CA ASP A 59 24.90 4.18 -0.70
C ASP A 59 23.54 3.50 -0.51
N VAL A 60 22.59 3.73 -1.43
CA VAL A 60 21.26 3.09 -1.41
C VAL A 60 21.35 1.58 -1.67
N LYS A 61 22.18 1.18 -2.63
CA LYS A 61 22.44 -0.25 -2.91
C LYS A 61 23.14 -0.94 -1.74
N TRP A 62 24.08 -0.25 -1.09
CA TRP A 62 24.76 -0.73 0.13
C TRP A 62 23.78 -0.90 1.30
N ALA A 63 22.82 0.03 1.46
CA ALA A 63 21.83 0.00 2.52
C ALA A 63 20.76 -1.11 2.37
N GLY A 64 20.83 -1.93 1.32
CA GLY A 64 19.96 -3.11 1.18
C GLY A 64 18.51 -2.75 0.95
N SER A 65 18.23 -1.78 0.06
CA SER A 65 16.86 -1.50 -0.41
C SER A 65 16.32 -2.62 -1.31
N GLN A 66 16.43 -3.89 -0.88
CA GLN A 66 15.75 -5.00 -1.52
C GLN A 66 14.30 -5.00 -1.05
N GLY A 67 13.42 -4.53 -1.93
CA GLY A 67 12.01 -4.87 -1.94
C GLY A 67 11.26 -4.42 -0.71
N SER A 68 10.83 -3.15 -0.69
CA SER A 68 9.60 -2.85 0.03
C SER A 68 8.54 -3.80 -0.53
N CYS A 69 8.01 -4.69 0.31
CA CYS A 69 6.75 -5.35 0.03
C CYS A 69 5.69 -4.40 0.57
N PRO A 70 5.19 -3.43 -0.22
CA PRO A 70 4.24 -2.48 0.31
C PRO A 70 2.98 -3.24 0.71
N ALA A 71 2.65 -3.17 2.01
CA ALA A 71 1.32 -3.49 2.47
C ALA A 71 0.35 -2.50 1.82
N LEU A 72 -0.66 -3.01 1.13
CA LEU A 72 -1.72 -2.18 0.58
C LEU A 72 -2.92 -2.23 1.52
N GLN A 73 -3.26 -1.09 2.13
CA GLN A 73 -4.42 -0.94 2.98
C GLN A 73 -5.57 -0.32 2.19
N LEU A 74 -6.64 -1.08 1.97
CA LEU A 74 -7.89 -0.58 1.42
C LEU A 74 -8.80 -0.17 2.59
N ASN A 75 -9.20 1.10 2.66
CA ASN A 75 -10.09 1.61 3.70
C ASN A 75 -11.43 2.03 3.07
N SER A 76 -12.52 1.56 3.64
CA SER A 76 -13.89 1.96 3.32
C SER A 76 -14.48 2.72 4.50
N TYR A 77 -14.93 3.94 4.26
CA TYR A 77 -15.52 4.82 5.27
C TYR A 77 -17.01 5.03 4.95
N PRO A 78 -17.92 4.20 5.51
CA PRO A 78 -19.34 4.34 5.23
C PRO A 78 -19.91 5.65 5.79
N ALA A 79 -21.10 6.07 5.35
CA ALA A 79 -21.76 7.26 5.90
C ALA A 79 -22.01 7.09 7.40
N CYS A 80 -21.65 8.10 8.20
CA CYS A 80 -21.85 8.08 9.65
C CYS A 80 -23.07 8.93 10.05
N PRO A 81 -24.01 8.42 10.86
CA PRO A 81 -25.13 9.19 11.38
C PRO A 81 -24.73 10.33 12.34
N ASP A 82 -23.56 10.22 13.00
CA ASP A 82 -23.09 11.16 14.02
C ASP A 82 -21.56 11.37 13.87
N PRO A 83 -21.12 12.12 12.84
CA PRO A 83 -19.71 12.21 12.46
C PRO A 83 -18.81 12.91 13.49
N ASP A 84 -19.37 13.78 14.33
CA ASP A 84 -18.61 14.54 15.34
C ASP A 84 -18.15 13.66 16.52
N ARG A 85 -18.68 12.44 16.63
CA ARG A 85 -18.40 11.52 17.75
C ARG A 85 -17.55 10.32 17.34
N VAL A 86 -17.16 10.22 16.08
CA VAL A 86 -16.35 9.12 15.56
C VAL A 86 -15.18 9.64 14.76
N MET A 87 -14.22 8.76 14.50
CA MET A 87 -13.13 9.01 13.58
C MET A 87 -13.04 7.84 12.63
N GLY A 88 -12.92 8.10 11.32
CA GLY A 88 -12.65 7.06 10.33
C GLY A 88 -11.30 6.41 10.61
N LEU A 89 -10.24 7.21 10.62
CA LEU A 89 -8.88 6.83 10.97
C LEU A 89 -8.39 7.72 12.12
N ALA A 90 -7.84 7.10 13.16
CA ALA A 90 -7.29 7.86 14.28
C ALA A 90 -5.98 8.58 13.89
N PRO A 91 -5.63 9.71 14.55
CA PRO A 91 -4.33 10.33 14.38
C PRO A 91 -3.18 9.33 14.61
N HIS A 92 -2.19 9.32 13.72
CA HIS A 92 -1.02 8.43 13.73
C HIS A 92 0.15 9.08 12.99
N THR A 93 1.33 8.42 13.03
CA THR A 93 2.58 8.83 12.34
C THR A 93 3.11 7.70 11.49
#